data_AF-A0A371CE51-F1
#
_entry.id   AF-A0A371CE51-F1
#
_cell.length_a   1.000
_cell.length_b   1.000
_cell.length_c   1.000
_cell.angle_alpha   90.00
_cell.angle_beta   90.00
_cell.angle_gamma   90.00
#
_symmetry.space_group_name_H-M   'P 1'
#
loop_
_entity.id
_entity.type
_entity.pdbx_description
1 polymer ?
#
loop_
_entity_poly.entity_id
_entity_poly.type
_entity_poly.pdbx_seq_one_letter_code
_entity_poly.pdbx_strand_id
1 'polypeptide(L)'
;MSVLGEEKRKAVLKQVLEDPYLKVAWPEVSEDKRDSIFSLLQSALAPVKPYRESQRQAKDTGVKLPPTPGAVEQSSLGFNPVTKALQSQAKQNLLSEPVKEPITMVFICKDDIQPEILVKHFPSLCASASNTQTAVKLVSLPAGSMEKLSEVTGLRDLGCVALKAHKDFDTLSKVIMASVLDVELPWKSESPFTPLEVKSLTTFAPIKKSKNQLTAEKKGKENNQKEQQQKQQKQGKQGNAKPKGKVTKP
;
A
#
# COMPACT_ATOMS: atom_id res chain seq x y z
N MET A 1 -13.27 33.05 10.75
CA MET A 1 -11.81 32.87 10.88
C MET A 1 -11.20 33.12 9.52
N SER A 2 -10.36 34.14 9.43
CA SER A 2 -9.78 34.62 8.17
C SER A 2 -8.73 33.64 7.66
N VAL A 3 -8.92 33.12 6.45
CA VAL A 3 -7.96 32.26 5.76
C VAL A 3 -6.67 33.06 5.55
N LEU A 4 -5.61 32.67 6.25
CA LEU A 4 -4.25 33.19 6.04
C LEU A 4 -3.88 33.00 4.56
N GLY A 5 -3.39 34.09 3.96
CA GLY A 5 -3.25 34.26 2.52
C GLY A 5 -2.59 33.10 1.78
N GLU A 6 -3.16 32.77 0.62
CA GLU A 6 -2.57 31.83 -0.33
C GLU A 6 -1.19 32.33 -0.78
N GLU A 7 -0.14 31.74 -0.22
CA GLU A 7 1.21 31.92 -0.75
C GLU A 7 1.26 31.34 -2.16
N LYS A 8 1.52 32.18 -3.17
CA LYS A 8 1.68 31.74 -4.56
C LYS A 8 2.80 30.67 -4.61
N ARG A 9 2.50 29.49 -5.16
CA ARG A 9 3.46 28.39 -5.29
C ARG A 9 3.88 28.24 -6.76
N LYS A 10 5.17 27.98 -7.00
CA LYS A 10 5.71 27.66 -8.32
C LYS A 10 5.86 26.14 -8.45
N ALA A 11 5.39 25.58 -9.55
CA ALA A 11 5.68 24.20 -9.90
C ALA A 11 7.17 24.07 -10.30
N VAL A 12 7.86 23.12 -9.67
CA VAL A 12 9.27 22.78 -9.88
C VAL A 12 9.34 21.29 -10.16
N LEU A 13 9.83 20.94 -11.34
CA LEU A 13 10.11 19.56 -11.71
C LEU A 13 11.39 19.10 -11.02
N LYS A 14 11.29 18.05 -10.21
CA LYS A 14 12.44 17.36 -9.62
C LYS A 14 12.62 16.04 -10.34
N GLN A 15 13.83 15.78 -10.81
CA GLN A 15 14.16 14.48 -11.39
C GLN A 15 14.34 13.47 -10.27
N VAL A 16 13.75 12.28 -10.46
CA VAL A 16 13.82 11.15 -9.55
C VAL A 16 14.23 9.93 -10.34
N LEU A 17 15.19 9.21 -9.79
CA LEU A 17 15.65 7.94 -10.32
C LEU A 17 14.59 6.88 -10.04
N GLU A 18 14.17 6.15 -11.05
CA GLU A 18 13.37 4.94 -10.86
C GLU A 18 14.24 3.71 -11.15
N ASP A 19 14.08 2.68 -10.32
CA ASP A 19 14.80 1.43 -10.49
C ASP A 19 14.00 0.50 -11.41
N PRO A 20 14.51 0.18 -12.62
CA PRO A 20 13.82 -0.71 -13.55
C PRO A 20 13.71 -2.14 -13.02
N TYR A 21 14.60 -2.55 -12.11
CA TYR A 21 14.66 -3.91 -11.56
C TYR A 21 13.71 -4.14 -10.38
N LEU A 22 13.17 -3.07 -9.78
CA LEU A 22 12.17 -3.16 -8.70
C LEU A 22 10.75 -3.42 -9.22
N LYS A 23 10.53 -3.37 -10.54
CA LYS A 23 9.22 -3.60 -11.16
C LYS A 23 8.96 -5.11 -11.37
N VAL A 24 8.86 -5.87 -10.28
CA VAL A 24 8.42 -7.27 -10.37
C VAL A 24 6.91 -7.30 -10.60
N ALA A 25 6.49 -7.64 -11.81
CA ALA A 25 5.09 -7.71 -12.18
C ALA A 25 4.38 -8.87 -11.46
N TRP A 26 3.09 -8.68 -11.18
CA TRP A 26 2.23 -9.77 -10.76
C TRP A 26 1.88 -10.62 -11.98
N PRO A 27 1.81 -11.95 -11.85
CA PRO A 27 1.43 -12.81 -12.96
C PRO A 27 -0.02 -12.52 -13.36
N GLU A 28 -0.23 -12.25 -14.65
CA GLU A 28 -1.56 -12.00 -15.18
C GLU A 28 -2.32 -13.31 -15.38
N VAL A 29 -3.52 -13.38 -14.81
CA VAL A 29 -4.43 -14.52 -14.95
C VAL A 29 -5.74 -14.01 -15.55
N SER A 30 -6.33 -14.71 -16.51
CA SER A 30 -7.66 -14.38 -17.05
C SER A 30 -8.74 -14.45 -15.96
N GLU A 31 -9.71 -13.53 -15.98
CA GLU A 31 -10.75 -13.40 -14.94
C GLU A 31 -11.57 -14.69 -14.76
N ASP A 32 -12.03 -15.31 -15.86
CA ASP A 32 -12.78 -16.59 -15.82
C ASP A 32 -12.02 -17.69 -15.08
N LYS A 33 -10.69 -17.72 -15.26
CA LYS A 33 -9.80 -18.68 -14.61
C LYS A 33 -9.59 -18.35 -13.14
N ARG A 34 -9.53 -17.06 -12.76
CA ARG A 34 -9.41 -16.65 -11.35
C ARG A 34 -10.61 -17.12 -10.54
N ASP A 35 -11.83 -16.99 -11.06
CA ASP A 35 -13.04 -17.44 -10.39
C ASP A 35 -13.09 -18.97 -10.26
N SER A 36 -12.69 -19.68 -11.33
CA SER A 36 -12.58 -21.14 -11.31
C SER A 36 -11.56 -21.61 -10.26
N ILE A 37 -10.38 -21.00 -10.21
CA ILE A 37 -9.33 -21.27 -9.21
C ILE A 37 -9.86 -20.97 -7.79
N PHE A 38 -10.59 -19.87 -7.63
CA PHE A 38 -11.13 -19.47 -6.34
C PHE A 38 -12.16 -20.48 -5.82
N SER A 39 -13.08 -20.96 -6.67
CA SER A 39 -14.07 -21.97 -6.28
C SER A 39 -13.41 -23.30 -5.86
N LEU A 40 -12.37 -23.72 -6.57
CA LEU A 40 -11.57 -24.90 -6.21
C LEU A 40 -10.84 -24.71 -4.88
N LEU A 41 -10.30 -23.52 -4.64
CA LEU A 41 -9.66 -23.17 -3.37
C LEU A 41 -10.65 -23.21 -2.21
N GLN A 42 -11.88 -22.72 -2.40
CA GLN A 42 -12.93 -22.78 -1.37
C GLN A 42 -13.28 -24.23 -1.02
N SER A 43 -13.44 -25.10 -2.02
CA SER A 43 -13.67 -26.53 -1.81
C SER A 43 -12.52 -27.20 -1.05
N ALA A 44 -11.28 -26.86 -1.42
CA ALA A 44 -10.07 -27.37 -0.78
C ALA A 44 -9.91 -26.93 0.69
N LEU A 45 -10.42 -25.75 1.05
CA LEU A 45 -10.37 -25.19 2.40
C LEU A 45 -11.62 -25.44 3.25
N ALA A 46 -12.68 -25.99 2.68
CA ALA A 46 -13.91 -26.36 3.39
C ALA A 46 -13.70 -27.17 4.69
N PRO A 47 -12.78 -28.16 4.78
CA PRO A 47 -12.59 -28.94 6.00
C PRO A 47 -11.90 -28.16 7.14
N VAL A 48 -11.39 -26.95 6.89
CA VAL A 48 -10.61 -26.17 7.88
C VAL A 48 -11.50 -25.69 9.04
N LYS A 49 -12.69 -25.17 8.73
CA LYS A 49 -13.64 -24.65 9.72
C LYS A 49 -14.16 -25.71 10.70
N PRO A 50 -14.74 -26.85 10.26
CA PRO A 50 -15.25 -27.86 11.20
C PRO A 50 -14.13 -28.46 12.06
N TYR A 51 -12.91 -28.58 11.52
CA TYR A 51 -11.76 -29.00 12.30
C TYR A 51 -11.41 -28.01 13.42
N ARG A 52 -11.49 -26.71 13.15
CA ARG A 52 -11.21 -25.68 14.17
C ARG A 52 -12.31 -25.58 15.21
N GLU A 53 -13.55 -25.80 14.82
CA GLU A 53 -14.68 -25.86 15.74
C GLU A 53 -14.57 -27.05 16.68
N SER A 54 -14.26 -28.25 16.15
CA SER A 54 -13.99 -29.43 16.97
C SER A 54 -12.77 -29.26 17.89
N GLN A 55 -11.73 -28.56 17.44
CA GLN A 55 -10.58 -28.18 18.28
C GLN A 55 -10.96 -27.25 19.44
N ARG A 56 -11.88 -26.32 19.23
CA ARG A 56 -12.40 -25.45 20.31
C ARG A 56 -13.22 -26.27 21.30
N GLN A 57 -14.15 -27.07 20.81
CA GLN A 57 -14.99 -27.94 21.65
C GLN A 57 -14.16 -28.94 22.46
N ALA A 58 -13.11 -29.51 21.87
CA ALA A 58 -12.22 -30.44 22.56
C ALA A 58 -11.43 -29.78 23.71
N LYS A 59 -11.07 -28.49 23.59
CA LYS A 59 -10.48 -27.73 24.70
C LYS A 59 -11.46 -27.54 25.86
N ASP A 60 -12.74 -27.33 25.53
CA ASP A 60 -13.78 -27.06 26.53
C ASP A 60 -14.30 -28.36 27.20
N THR A 61 -14.30 -29.49 26.49
CA THR A 61 -14.90 -30.76 26.96
C THR A 61 -13.90 -31.88 27.24
N GLY A 62 -12.62 -31.69 26.93
CA GLY A 62 -11.58 -32.71 27.13
C GLY A 62 -11.72 -33.95 26.23
N VAL A 63 -12.60 -33.90 25.22
CA VAL A 63 -12.83 -34.99 24.27
C VAL A 63 -11.64 -35.12 23.32
N LYS A 64 -11.29 -36.36 22.91
CA LYS A 64 -10.20 -36.63 21.98
C LYS A 64 -10.42 -35.91 20.64
N LEU A 65 -9.40 -35.17 20.21
CA LEU A 65 -9.40 -34.43 18.95
C LEU A 65 -9.54 -35.39 17.76
N PRO A 66 -10.31 -35.03 16.71
CA PRO A 66 -10.25 -35.74 15.45
C PRO A 66 -8.85 -35.60 14.81
N PRO A 67 -8.43 -36.55 13.96
CA PRO A 67 -7.17 -36.46 13.24
C PRO A 67 -7.12 -35.18 12.41
N THR A 68 -5.96 -34.51 12.40
CA THR A 68 -5.74 -33.28 11.62
C THR A 68 -6.04 -33.55 10.14
N PRO A 69 -6.98 -32.82 9.51
CA PRO A 69 -7.18 -32.93 8.08
C PRO A 69 -5.90 -32.54 7.35
N GLY A 70 -5.52 -33.30 6.32
CA GLY A 70 -4.36 -32.98 5.48
C GLY A 70 -4.42 -31.56 4.94
N ALA A 71 -5.62 -31.06 4.64
CA ALA A 71 -5.85 -29.69 4.20
C ALA A 71 -5.35 -28.62 5.21
N VAL A 72 -5.41 -28.87 6.51
CA VAL A 72 -4.97 -27.92 7.55
C VAL A 72 -3.47 -28.01 7.77
N GLU A 73 -2.90 -29.21 7.74
CA GLU A 73 -1.46 -29.43 7.91
C GLU A 73 -0.64 -28.92 6.72
N GLN A 74 -1.23 -29.02 5.53
CA GLN A 74 -0.58 -28.69 4.28
C GLN A 74 -0.87 -27.26 3.81
N SER A 75 -1.64 -26.48 4.58
CA SER A 75 -1.92 -25.07 4.30
C SER A 75 -1.37 -24.14 5.39
N SER A 76 -0.80 -23.01 4.95
CA SER A 76 -0.45 -21.88 5.81
C SER A 76 -1.46 -20.77 5.57
N LEU A 77 -2.19 -20.40 6.61
CA LEU A 77 -3.30 -19.44 6.53
C LEU A 77 -2.92 -18.15 7.26
N GLY A 78 -2.96 -17.03 6.55
CA GLY A 78 -2.67 -15.69 7.07
C GLY A 78 -1.32 -15.14 6.64
N PHE A 79 -1.13 -13.83 6.80
CA PHE A 79 0.04 -13.11 6.30
C PHE A 79 1.36 -13.58 6.93
N ASN A 80 1.44 -13.65 8.26
CA ASN A 80 2.68 -14.03 8.96
C ASN A 80 3.08 -15.50 8.71
N PRO A 81 2.16 -16.49 8.79
CA PRO A 81 2.50 -17.88 8.48
C PRO A 81 2.99 -18.05 7.04
N VAL A 82 2.31 -17.44 6.07
CA VAL A 82 2.68 -17.51 4.65
C VAL A 82 4.06 -16.92 4.39
N THR A 83 4.30 -15.70 4.89
CA THR A 83 5.60 -15.02 4.71
C THR A 83 6.73 -15.79 5.39
N LYS A 84 6.54 -16.28 6.62
CA LYS A 84 7.53 -17.11 7.33
C LYS A 84 7.85 -18.39 6.57
N ALA A 85 6.84 -19.06 6.03
CA ALA A 85 7.02 -20.31 5.30
C ALA A 85 7.81 -20.08 3.99
N LEU A 86 7.47 -19.02 3.23
CA LEU A 86 8.22 -18.63 2.02
C LEU A 86 9.66 -18.21 2.33
N GLN A 87 9.88 -17.44 3.40
CA GLN A 87 11.21 -17.05 3.85
C GLN A 87 12.07 -18.27 4.24
N SER A 88 11.48 -19.23 4.95
CA SER A 88 12.16 -20.47 5.31
C SER A 88 12.61 -21.25 4.07
N GLN A 89 11.72 -21.35 3.08
CA GLN A 89 12.02 -22.01 1.81
C GLN A 89 13.11 -21.26 1.02
N ALA A 90 13.04 -19.92 0.93
CA ALA A 90 14.06 -19.11 0.29
C ALA A 90 15.44 -19.28 0.96
N LYS A 91 15.48 -19.35 2.30
CA LYS A 91 16.73 -19.60 3.05
C LYS A 91 17.30 -20.99 2.76
N GLN A 92 16.45 -22.01 2.70
CA GLN A 92 16.87 -23.37 2.37
C GLN A 92 17.41 -23.49 0.94
N ASN A 93 16.76 -22.83 -0.02
CA ASN A 93 17.26 -22.75 -1.39
C ASN A 93 18.65 -22.10 -1.45
N LEU A 94 18.87 -21.02 -0.69
CA LEU A 94 20.18 -20.36 -0.62
C LEU A 94 21.26 -21.28 -0.05
N LEU A 95 20.91 -22.13 0.92
CA LEU A 95 21.81 -23.12 1.52
C LEU A 95 21.90 -24.43 0.71
N SER A 96 21.18 -24.53 -0.41
CA SER A 96 21.07 -25.75 -1.23
C SER A 96 20.60 -26.98 -0.43
N GLU A 97 19.81 -26.76 0.63
CA GLU A 97 19.24 -27.83 1.44
C GLU A 97 17.92 -28.32 0.84
N PRO A 98 17.66 -29.64 0.84
CA PRO A 98 16.41 -30.19 0.31
C PRO A 98 15.23 -29.78 1.19
N VAL A 99 14.26 -29.09 0.58
CA VAL A 99 13.02 -28.69 1.24
C VAL A 99 12.10 -29.91 1.31
N LYS A 100 11.87 -30.44 2.52
CA LYS A 100 11.06 -31.66 2.75
C LYS A 100 9.62 -31.52 2.26
N GLU A 101 9.05 -30.32 2.33
CA GLU A 101 7.67 -30.01 1.91
C GLU A 101 7.61 -28.59 1.32
N PRO A 102 7.91 -28.43 0.01
CA PRO A 102 7.94 -27.12 -0.61
C PRO A 102 6.53 -26.55 -0.76
N ILE A 103 6.42 -25.25 -0.52
CA ILE A 103 5.26 -24.45 -0.91
C ILE A 103 5.29 -24.36 -2.43
N THR A 104 4.17 -24.68 -3.05
CA THR A 104 4.03 -24.63 -4.52
C THR A 104 3.07 -23.55 -4.95
N MET A 105 2.10 -23.17 -4.12
CA MET A 105 1.06 -22.21 -4.49
C MET A 105 0.85 -21.19 -3.38
N VAL A 106 0.72 -19.93 -3.78
CA VAL A 106 0.42 -18.81 -2.90
C VAL A 106 -0.72 -18.00 -3.51
N PHE A 107 -1.78 -17.79 -2.72
CA PHE A 107 -2.96 -17.03 -3.08
C PHE A 107 -3.06 -15.78 -2.22
N ILE A 108 -3.30 -14.64 -2.86
CA ILE A 108 -3.34 -13.33 -2.20
C ILE A 108 -4.56 -12.55 -2.68
N CYS A 109 -5.36 -12.06 -1.73
CA CYS A 109 -6.47 -11.15 -2.00
C CYS A 109 -5.92 -9.72 -2.18
N LYS A 110 -5.18 -9.49 -3.28
CA LYS A 110 -4.48 -8.22 -3.54
C LYS A 110 -5.41 -7.02 -3.47
N ASP A 111 -6.61 -7.14 -4.06
CA ASP A 111 -7.55 -6.02 -4.20
C ASP A 111 -8.24 -5.68 -2.86
N ASP A 112 -8.35 -6.65 -1.95
CA ASP A 112 -9.00 -6.49 -0.65
C ASP A 112 -8.03 -5.97 0.43
N ILE A 113 -6.71 -6.16 0.26
CA ILE A 113 -5.71 -5.77 1.26
C ILE A 113 -5.29 -4.31 1.07
N GLN A 114 -5.61 -3.48 2.06
CA GLN A 114 -5.16 -2.10 2.15
C GLN A 114 -4.24 -1.89 3.36
N PRO A 115 -3.08 -1.24 3.22
CA PRO A 115 -2.52 -0.65 1.99
C PRO A 115 -1.79 -1.66 1.08
N GLU A 116 -1.79 -1.39 -0.24
CA GLU A 116 -1.16 -2.25 -1.26
C GLU A 116 0.34 -2.54 -1.00
N ILE A 117 1.04 -1.65 -0.30
CA ILE A 117 2.46 -1.84 0.06
C ILE A 117 2.71 -3.14 0.86
N LEU A 118 1.70 -3.61 1.61
CA LEU A 118 1.77 -4.86 2.34
C LEU A 118 1.92 -6.06 1.42
N VAL A 119 1.36 -6.01 0.20
CA VAL A 119 1.38 -7.15 -0.72
C VAL A 119 2.43 -7.01 -1.84
N LYS A 120 2.99 -5.82 -2.07
CA LYS A 120 3.94 -5.57 -3.17
C LYS A 120 5.17 -6.47 -3.19
N HIS A 121 5.61 -6.99 -2.05
CA HIS A 121 6.82 -7.80 -1.94
C HIS A 121 6.60 -9.30 -2.25
N PHE A 122 5.36 -9.77 -2.40
CA PHE A 122 5.09 -11.19 -2.61
C PHE A 122 5.63 -11.75 -3.92
N PRO A 123 5.54 -11.06 -5.08
CA PRO A 123 6.17 -11.55 -6.31
C PRO A 123 7.67 -11.82 -6.12
N SER A 124 8.41 -10.87 -5.54
CA SER A 124 9.84 -11.06 -5.26
C SER A 124 10.11 -12.21 -4.29
N LEU A 125 9.30 -12.33 -3.22
CA LEU A 125 9.46 -13.39 -2.22
C LEU A 125 9.19 -14.78 -2.82
N CYS A 126 8.15 -14.91 -3.65
CA CYS A 126 7.84 -16.17 -4.34
C CYS A 126 8.96 -16.57 -5.30
N ALA A 127 9.50 -15.61 -6.07
CA ALA A 127 10.59 -15.88 -6.99
C ALA A 127 11.92 -16.24 -6.30
N SER A 128 12.16 -15.74 -5.08
CA SER A 128 13.30 -16.16 -4.23
C SER A 128 13.08 -17.53 -3.59
N ALA A 129 11.84 -17.85 -3.21
CA ALA A 129 11.47 -19.17 -2.71
C ALA A 129 11.37 -20.24 -3.83
N SER A 130 11.38 -19.80 -5.09
CA SER A 130 11.34 -20.66 -6.28
C SER A 130 12.72 -21.18 -6.67
N ASN A 131 12.79 -22.49 -6.91
CA ASN A 131 13.97 -23.20 -7.43
C ASN A 131 13.59 -23.97 -8.71
N THR A 132 14.58 -24.44 -9.47
CA THR A 132 14.40 -25.18 -10.74
C THR A 132 13.50 -26.41 -10.60
N GLN A 133 13.45 -27.01 -9.40
CA GLN A 133 12.60 -28.18 -9.10
C GLN A 133 11.26 -27.81 -8.43
N THR A 134 11.18 -26.64 -7.79
CA THR A 134 10.05 -26.25 -6.93
C THR A 134 9.64 -24.81 -7.24
N ALA A 135 8.92 -24.66 -8.36
CA ALA A 135 8.39 -23.36 -8.76
C ALA A 135 7.21 -22.95 -7.87
N VAL A 136 7.28 -21.76 -7.27
CA VAL A 136 6.19 -21.18 -6.48
C VAL A 136 5.29 -20.36 -7.39
N LYS A 137 4.04 -20.79 -7.54
CA LYS A 137 3.01 -20.10 -8.32
C LYS A 137 2.29 -19.09 -7.44
N LEU A 138 2.32 -17.83 -7.85
CA LEU A 138 1.60 -16.74 -7.19
C LEU A 138 0.30 -16.44 -7.93
N VAL A 139 -0.81 -16.33 -7.22
CA VAL A 139 -2.12 -16.02 -7.80
C VAL A 139 -2.77 -14.87 -7.03
N SER A 140 -3.17 -13.82 -7.75
CA SER A 140 -4.05 -12.78 -7.21
C SER A 140 -5.50 -13.24 -7.31
N LEU A 141 -6.19 -13.27 -6.18
CA LEU A 141 -7.62 -13.56 -6.09
C LEU A 141 -8.47 -12.32 -6.43
N PRO A 142 -9.70 -12.50 -6.94
CA PRO A 142 -10.61 -11.40 -7.25
C PRO A 142 -11.04 -10.63 -5.98
N ALA A 143 -11.59 -9.44 -6.18
CA ALA A 143 -12.13 -8.62 -5.10
C ALA A 143 -13.28 -9.33 -4.37
N GLY A 144 -13.36 -9.15 -3.05
CA GLY A 144 -14.32 -9.82 -2.17
C GLY A 144 -13.99 -11.28 -1.84
N SER A 145 -12.82 -11.78 -2.29
CA SER A 145 -12.34 -13.12 -1.92
C SER A 145 -12.01 -13.23 -0.44
N MET A 146 -11.53 -12.16 0.20
CA MET A 146 -11.16 -12.18 1.62
C MET A 146 -12.33 -12.52 2.52
N GLU A 147 -13.50 -11.92 2.27
CA GLU A 147 -14.72 -12.16 3.05
C GLU A 147 -15.22 -13.60 2.87
N LYS A 148 -15.28 -14.05 1.61
CA LYS A 148 -15.69 -15.43 1.27
C LYS A 148 -14.74 -16.48 1.86
N LEU A 149 -13.43 -16.23 1.88
CA LEU A 149 -12.46 -17.13 2.52
C LEU A 149 -12.58 -17.14 4.03
N SER A 150 -12.88 -15.98 4.62
CA SER A 150 -13.15 -15.87 6.05
C SER A 150 -14.35 -16.71 6.48
N GLU A 151 -15.43 -16.68 5.69
CA GLU A 151 -16.63 -17.48 5.93
C GLU A 151 -16.38 -18.99 5.87
N VAL A 152 -15.65 -19.44 4.83
CA VAL A 152 -15.33 -20.85 4.58
C VAL A 152 -14.37 -21.41 5.62
N THR A 153 -13.33 -20.65 6.01
CA THR A 153 -12.29 -21.12 6.93
C THR A 153 -12.56 -20.83 8.40
N GLY A 154 -13.52 -19.94 8.70
CA GLY A 154 -13.80 -19.43 10.04
C GLY A 154 -12.69 -18.52 10.59
N LEU A 155 -11.83 -17.96 9.72
CA LEU A 155 -10.78 -17.01 10.07
C LEU A 155 -11.16 -15.60 9.70
N ARG A 156 -11.12 -14.68 10.67
CA ARG A 156 -11.26 -13.26 10.37
C ARG A 156 -10.13 -12.78 9.45
N ASP A 157 -10.48 -12.01 8.43
CA ASP A 157 -9.58 -11.27 7.54
C ASP A 157 -8.48 -12.13 6.89
N LEU A 158 -8.86 -13.29 6.34
CA LEU A 158 -7.94 -14.19 5.66
C LEU A 158 -7.58 -13.66 4.26
N GLY A 159 -6.54 -12.83 4.18
CA GLY A 159 -6.05 -12.26 2.91
C GLY A 159 -4.97 -13.05 2.18
N CYS A 160 -4.27 -13.97 2.86
CA CYS A 160 -3.15 -14.73 2.29
C CYS A 160 -3.26 -16.22 2.63
N VAL A 161 -3.06 -17.07 1.63
CA VAL A 161 -3.06 -18.54 1.78
C VAL A 161 -1.88 -19.12 1.01
N ALA A 162 -1.14 -20.03 1.60
CA ALA A 162 -0.14 -20.82 0.89
C ALA A 162 -0.40 -22.31 1.07
N LEU A 163 -0.20 -23.08 -0.01
CA LEU A 163 -0.38 -24.51 -0.04
C LEU A 163 0.94 -25.20 -0.37
N LYS A 164 1.22 -26.28 0.35
CA LYS A 164 2.33 -27.19 0.08
C LYS A 164 1.96 -28.18 -1.03
N ALA A 165 2.98 -28.77 -1.66
CA ALA A 165 2.78 -29.88 -2.59
C ALA A 165 2.15 -31.10 -1.87
N HIS A 166 0.84 -31.28 -2.01
CA HIS A 166 0.13 -32.43 -1.46
C HIS A 166 -0.90 -32.99 -2.45
N LYS A 167 -1.19 -34.30 -2.35
CA LYS A 167 -2.09 -35.02 -3.26
C LYS A 167 -3.53 -34.46 -3.25
N ASP A 168 -3.98 -33.94 -2.11
CA ASP A 168 -5.32 -33.38 -1.94
C ASP A 168 -5.57 -32.14 -2.82
N PHE A 169 -4.49 -31.46 -3.24
CA PHE A 169 -4.54 -30.25 -4.05
C PHE A 169 -4.11 -30.49 -5.51
N ASP A 170 -4.00 -31.74 -5.95
CA ASP A 170 -3.46 -32.07 -7.28
C ASP A 170 -4.29 -31.45 -8.42
N THR A 171 -5.62 -31.49 -8.33
CA THR A 171 -6.52 -30.85 -9.30
C THR A 171 -6.29 -29.34 -9.40
N LEU A 172 -6.19 -28.67 -8.25
CA LEU A 172 -5.92 -27.24 -8.17
C LEU A 172 -4.53 -26.91 -8.75
N SER A 173 -3.54 -27.76 -8.44
CA SER A 173 -2.16 -27.62 -8.92
C SER A 173 -2.07 -27.66 -10.45
N LYS A 174 -2.77 -28.60 -11.08
CA LYS A 174 -2.78 -28.78 -12.55
C LYS A 174 -3.40 -27.58 -13.24
N VAL A 175 -4.53 -27.09 -12.72
CA VAL A 175 -5.20 -25.90 -13.26
C VAL A 175 -4.30 -24.68 -13.18
N ILE A 176 -3.62 -24.47 -12.05
CA ILE A 176 -2.74 -23.32 -11.84
C ILE A 176 -1.48 -23.43 -12.69
N MET A 177 -0.84 -24.59 -12.76
CA MET A 177 0.34 -24.79 -13.60
C MET A 177 0.05 -24.54 -15.09
N ALA A 178 -1.17 -24.85 -15.56
CA ALA A 178 -1.58 -24.57 -16.93
C ALA A 178 -2.02 -23.11 -17.17
N SER A 179 -2.37 -22.37 -16.11
CA SER A 179 -3.02 -21.06 -16.24
C SER A 179 -2.16 -19.88 -15.81
N VAL A 180 -1.14 -20.10 -14.98
CA VAL A 180 -0.40 -19.05 -14.29
C VAL A 180 1.08 -19.16 -14.62
N LEU A 181 1.63 -18.04 -15.12
CA LEU A 181 3.04 -17.89 -15.42
C LEU A 181 3.88 -17.86 -14.13
N ASP A 182 5.13 -18.32 -14.25
CA ASP A 182 6.10 -18.22 -13.16
C ASP A 182 6.51 -16.77 -12.93
N VAL A 183 6.73 -16.42 -11.66
CA VAL A 183 7.26 -15.10 -11.31
C VAL A 183 8.76 -15.13 -11.47
N GLU A 184 9.26 -14.39 -12.44
CA GLU A 184 10.69 -14.24 -12.70
C GLU A 184 11.21 -12.90 -12.16
N LEU A 185 12.42 -12.94 -11.60
CA LEU A 185 13.13 -11.74 -11.18
C LEU A 185 14.03 -11.30 -12.33
N PRO A 186 13.85 -10.10 -12.89
CA PRO A 186 14.63 -9.64 -14.04
C PRO A 186 16.14 -9.69 -13.79
N TRP A 187 16.56 -9.40 -12.56
CA TRP A 187 17.96 -9.40 -12.13
C TRP A 187 18.51 -10.77 -11.73
N LYS A 188 17.67 -11.81 -11.64
CA LYS A 188 18.09 -13.18 -11.29
C LYS A 188 18.61 -13.93 -12.53
N SER A 189 18.01 -13.68 -13.68
CA SER A 189 18.56 -14.10 -14.98
C SER A 189 19.70 -13.19 -15.40
N GLU A 190 20.63 -13.68 -16.22
CA GLU A 190 21.62 -12.86 -16.91
C GLU A 190 20.93 -11.96 -17.95
N SER A 191 20.26 -10.92 -17.47
CA SER A 191 19.58 -9.93 -18.31
C SER A 191 20.59 -8.91 -18.82
N PRO A 192 20.46 -8.42 -20.07
CA PRO A 192 21.26 -7.31 -20.55
C PRO A 192 21.05 -6.07 -19.67
N PHE A 193 22.08 -5.24 -19.57
CA PHE A 193 22.02 -3.96 -18.86
C PHE A 193 20.82 -3.14 -19.34
N THR A 194 19.93 -2.78 -18.41
CA THR A 194 18.76 -1.95 -18.70
C THR A 194 19.12 -0.48 -18.49
N PRO A 195 18.82 0.41 -19.45
CA PRO A 195 19.13 1.82 -19.32
C PRO A 195 18.37 2.47 -18.16
N LEU A 196 18.94 3.54 -17.62
CA LEU A 196 18.41 4.24 -16.47
C LEU A 196 17.09 4.97 -16.78
N GLU A 197 16.06 4.75 -15.96
CA GLU A 197 14.77 5.43 -16.09
C GLU A 197 14.71 6.66 -15.17
N VAL A 198 14.71 7.87 -15.76
CA VAL A 198 14.60 9.13 -15.01
C VAL A 198 13.19 9.68 -15.15
N LYS A 199 12.42 9.69 -14.06
CA LYS A 199 11.08 10.29 -13.99
C LYS A 199 11.16 11.71 -13.44
N SER A 200 10.23 12.57 -13.84
CA SER A 200 10.10 13.91 -13.28
C SER A 200 8.89 13.99 -12.36
N LEU A 201 9.11 14.40 -11.11
CA LEU A 201 8.06 14.68 -10.14
C LEU A 201 7.81 16.17 -10.05
N THR A 202 6.55 16.56 -10.22
CA THR A 202 6.15 17.96 -10.02
C THR A 202 6.04 18.24 -8.53
N THR A 203 6.83 19.18 -8.03
CA THR A 203 6.78 19.66 -6.65
C THR A 203 6.39 21.14 -6.62
N PHE A 204 5.74 21.60 -5.55
CA PHE A 204 5.35 23.00 -5.41
C PHE A 204 6.24 23.69 -4.40
N ALA A 205 6.99 24.70 -4.85
CA ALA A 205 7.83 25.53 -3.98
C ALA A 205 7.14 26.87 -3.67
N PRO A 206 7.18 27.36 -2.42
CA PRO A 206 6.63 28.66 -2.08
C PRO A 206 7.44 29.77 -2.77
N ILE A 207 6.75 30.72 -3.39
CA ILE A 207 7.39 31.87 -4.04
C ILE A 207 7.74 32.88 -2.96
N LYS A 208 9.02 32.93 -2.58
CA LYS A 208 9.53 34.01 -1.71
C LYS A 208 9.46 35.33 -2.49
N LYS A 209 8.72 36.31 -1.96
CA LYS A 209 8.73 37.69 -2.50
C LYS A 209 10.16 38.22 -2.49
N SER A 210 10.59 38.87 -3.56
CA SER A 210 11.95 39.42 -3.64
C SER A 210 12.14 40.54 -2.62
N LYS A 211 13.40 40.74 -2.17
CA LYS A 211 13.75 41.76 -1.17
C LYS A 211 13.23 43.15 -1.59
N ASN A 212 13.31 43.48 -2.89
CA ASN A 212 12.84 44.74 -3.45
C ASN A 212 11.32 44.93 -3.41
N GLN A 213 10.54 43.85 -3.59
CA GLN A 213 9.08 43.90 -3.44
C GLN A 213 8.68 44.09 -1.97
N LEU A 214 9.41 43.45 -1.04
CA LEU A 214 9.20 43.62 0.40
C LEU A 214 9.55 45.05 0.85
N THR A 215 10.63 45.66 0.32
CA THR A 215 10.95 47.08 0.61
C THR A 215 9.96 48.05 -0.03
N ALA A 216 9.46 47.77 -1.23
CA ALA A 216 8.44 48.61 -1.88
C ALA A 216 7.10 48.56 -1.15
N GLU A 217 6.64 47.39 -0.70
CA GLU A 217 5.44 47.25 0.12
C GLU A 217 5.60 47.93 1.50
N LYS A 218 6.79 47.86 2.11
CA LYS A 218 7.08 48.58 3.37
C LYS A 218 7.06 50.10 3.18
N LYS A 219 7.72 50.63 2.14
CA LYS A 219 7.69 52.07 1.81
C LYS A 219 6.30 52.57 1.46
N GLY A 220 5.50 51.77 0.74
CA GLY A 220 4.11 52.10 0.43
C GLY A 220 3.21 52.16 1.67
N LYS A 221 3.39 51.23 2.62
CA LYS A 221 2.67 51.24 3.91
C LYS A 221 3.09 52.43 4.79
N GLU A 222 4.37 52.78 4.84
CA GLU A 222 4.87 53.95 5.57
C GLU A 222 4.36 55.26 4.97
N ASN A 223 4.32 55.38 3.63
CA ASN A 223 3.77 56.57 2.97
C ASN A 223 2.27 56.71 3.21
N ASN A 224 1.49 55.63 3.11
CA ASN A 224 0.06 55.67 3.42
C ASN A 224 -0.23 56.06 4.88
N GLN A 225 0.57 55.59 5.85
CA GLN A 225 0.45 56.00 7.25
C GLN A 225 0.78 57.49 7.45
N LYS A 226 1.83 58.00 6.79
CA LYS A 226 2.18 59.43 6.83
C LYS A 226 1.10 60.29 6.18
N GLU A 227 0.50 59.84 5.08
CA GLU A 227 -0.58 60.56 4.40
C GLU A 227 -1.87 60.58 5.22
N GLN A 228 -2.19 59.49 5.94
CA GLN A 228 -3.30 59.44 6.89
C GLN A 228 -3.06 60.36 8.11
N GLN A 229 -1.84 60.40 8.65
CA GLN A 229 -1.48 61.31 9.73
C GLN A 229 -1.53 62.79 9.30
N GLN A 230 -1.10 63.12 8.08
CA GLN A 230 -1.21 64.48 7.54
C GLN A 230 -2.66 64.90 7.26
N LYS A 231 -3.52 63.97 6.80
CA LYS A 231 -4.97 64.24 6.65
C LYS A 231 -5.64 64.50 8.00
N GLN A 232 -5.26 63.76 9.05
CA GLN A 232 -5.75 64.00 10.42
C GLN A 232 -5.26 65.34 11.00
N GLN A 233 -4.01 65.74 10.75
CA GLN A 233 -3.49 67.04 11.20
C GLN A 233 -4.11 68.24 10.45
N LYS A 234 -4.48 68.08 9.18
CA LYS A 234 -5.19 69.12 8.42
C LYS A 234 -6.64 69.31 8.90
N GLN A 235 -7.32 68.24 9.31
CA GLN A 235 -8.65 68.34 9.92
C GLN A 235 -8.62 68.97 11.32
N GLY A 236 -7.52 68.81 12.08
CA GLY A 236 -7.33 69.48 13.37
C GLY A 236 -7.12 71.01 13.31
N LYS A 237 -6.68 71.57 12.16
CA LYS A 237 -6.42 73.01 12.02
C LYS A 237 -7.60 73.85 11.55
N GLN A 238 -8.72 73.26 11.12
CA GLN A 238 -9.93 74.02 10.75
C GLN A 238 -10.92 74.22 11.92
N GLY A 239 -10.63 73.70 13.11
CA GLY A 239 -11.52 73.76 14.28
C GLY A 239 -11.38 74.96 15.22
N ASN A 240 -10.51 75.95 14.95
CA ASN A 240 -10.29 77.06 15.87
C ASN A 240 -10.42 78.44 15.22
N ALA A 241 -11.63 78.78 14.79
CA ALA A 241 -12.07 80.17 14.59
C ALA A 241 -13.26 80.43 15.53
N LYS A 242 -12.99 80.92 16.74
CA LYS A 242 -14.02 81.40 17.67
C LYS A 242 -14.49 82.80 17.26
N PRO A 243 -15.82 83.07 17.21
CA PRO A 243 -16.35 84.40 16.96
C PRO A 243 -16.18 85.28 18.21
N LYS A 244 -15.74 86.53 18.03
CA LYS A 244 -15.65 87.53 19.11
C LYS A 244 -17.05 88.08 19.42
N GLY A 245 -17.58 87.71 20.58
CA GLY A 245 -18.80 88.28 21.18
C GLY A 245 -18.57 89.69 21.73
N LYS A 246 -19.56 90.55 21.50
CA LYS A 246 -19.69 91.95 21.92
C LYS A 246 -20.17 91.99 23.38
N VAL A 247 -19.51 92.75 24.24
CA VAL A 247 -19.90 92.97 25.65
C VAL A 247 -20.60 94.32 25.75
N THR A 248 -21.86 94.32 26.20
CA THR A 248 -22.56 95.49 26.74
C THR A 248 -22.65 95.34 28.26
N LYS A 249 -22.26 96.39 28.97
CA LYS A 249 -22.40 96.59 30.43
C LYS A 249 -23.57 97.59 30.67
N PRO A 250 -24.09 97.68 31.91
CA PRO A 250 -25.51 97.79 32.25
C PRO A 250 -26.25 98.99 31.65
#